data_AF-A0A7K6AEQ1-F1
#
_entry.id   AF-A0A7K6AEQ1-F1
#
_cell.length_a   1.000
_cell.length_b   1.000
_cell.length_c   1.000
_cell.angle_alpha   90.00
_cell.angle_beta   90.00
_cell.angle_gamma   90.00
#
_symmetry.space_group_name_H-M   'P 1'
#
loop_
_entity.id
_entity.type
_entity.pdbx_description
1 polymer ?
#
loop_
_entity_poly.entity_id
_entity_poly.type
_entity_poly.pdbx_seq_one_letter_code
_entity_poly.pdbx_strand_id
1 'polypeptide(L)'
;FHVDKLSSAHVYLRLHKGQTVDDIPKEVLIDCAHLVKANSIQGCKMNNVNVVYTPWTNLKKTADMDVGQIGFHRQKDVKMLTVEKKVNEILNRLEKTKVERFPDLAAEKEARDREERSEKKAQIQEMKRREKEEMKKKKELEELRSYSSLMKAENMSSNQ
;
A
#
# COMPACT_ATOMS: atom_id res chain seq x y z
N PHE A 1 3.95 -7.77 -12.09
CA PHE A 1 4.86 -7.78 -13.24
C PHE A 1 4.35 -8.77 -14.27
N HIS A 2 4.41 -8.41 -15.55
CA HIS A 2 3.95 -9.23 -16.69
C HIS A 2 4.69 -8.79 -17.95
N VAL A 3 4.97 -9.70 -18.90
CA VAL A 3 5.56 -9.32 -20.18
C VAL A 3 4.51 -8.66 -21.06
N ASP A 4 4.82 -7.51 -21.67
CA ASP A 4 3.91 -6.83 -22.58
C ASP A 4 3.58 -7.72 -23.79
N LYS A 5 2.28 -7.86 -24.10
CA LYS A 5 1.73 -8.58 -25.27
C LYS A 5 2.06 -10.07 -25.38
N LEU A 6 2.76 -10.66 -24.42
CA LEU A 6 3.17 -12.06 -24.47
C LEU A 6 2.63 -12.81 -23.25
N SER A 7 2.18 -14.04 -23.49
CA SER A 7 1.81 -14.95 -22.40
C SER A 7 3.02 -15.18 -21.48
N SER A 8 2.84 -14.81 -20.22
CA SER A 8 3.88 -14.87 -19.19
C SER A 8 3.28 -14.98 -17.81
N ALA A 9 4.06 -15.54 -16.89
CA ALA A 9 3.68 -15.62 -15.50
C ALA A 9 3.44 -14.23 -14.88
N HIS A 10 2.47 -14.15 -13.96
CA HIS A 10 2.27 -12.98 -13.12
C HIS A 10 3.14 -13.09 -11.88
N VAL A 11 4.11 -12.19 -11.75
CA VAL A 11 4.95 -12.08 -10.55
C VAL A 11 4.47 -10.92 -9.71
N TYR A 12 4.28 -11.17 -8.42
CA TYR A 12 3.89 -10.18 -7.41
C TYR A 12 5.05 -9.94 -6.44
N LEU A 13 5.29 -8.67 -6.13
CA LEU A 13 6.22 -8.25 -5.08
C LEU A 13 5.39 -7.74 -3.91
N ARG A 14 5.61 -8.29 -2.71
CA ARG A 14 4.95 -7.85 -1.48
C ARG A 14 5.78 -6.74 -0.86
N LEU A 15 5.23 -5.52 -0.83
CA LEU A 15 5.86 -4.35 -0.22
C LEU A 15 5.57 -4.29 1.28
N HIS A 16 6.41 -3.58 2.04
CA HIS A 16 6.16 -3.29 3.45
C HIS A 16 5.04 -2.25 3.61
N LYS A 17 4.41 -2.22 4.80
CA LYS A 17 3.36 -1.23 5.12
C LYS A 17 3.93 0.19 4.89
N GLY A 18 3.25 0.98 4.06
CA GLY A 18 3.62 2.37 3.75
C GLY A 18 4.59 2.57 2.57
N GLN A 19 5.14 1.50 1.98
CA GLN A 19 5.96 1.62 0.78
C GLN A 19 5.11 1.74 -0.48
N THR A 20 5.57 2.58 -1.41
CA THR A 20 4.97 2.77 -2.73
C THR A 20 5.80 2.09 -3.82
N VAL A 21 5.27 2.06 -5.05
CA VAL A 21 5.98 1.48 -6.20
C VAL A 21 7.27 2.25 -6.54
N ASP A 22 7.35 3.53 -6.17
CA ASP A 22 8.52 4.37 -6.38
C ASP A 22 9.65 4.11 -5.38
N ASP A 23 9.33 3.53 -4.22
CA ASP A 23 10.31 3.20 -3.18
C ASP A 23 11.04 1.88 -3.44
N ILE A 24 10.68 1.16 -4.51
CA ILE A 24 11.26 -0.16 -4.82
C ILE A 24 12.68 0.02 -5.37
N PRO A 25 13.70 -0.62 -4.78
CA PRO A 25 15.06 -0.58 -5.30
C PRO A 25 15.11 -1.11 -6.75
N LYS A 26 15.89 -0.44 -7.60
CA LYS A 26 16.04 -0.81 -9.02
C LYS A 26 16.51 -2.26 -9.19
N GLU A 27 17.38 -2.74 -8.31
CA GLU A 27 17.87 -4.12 -8.33
C GLU A 27 16.73 -5.14 -8.21
N VAL A 28 15.79 -4.90 -7.29
CA VAL A 28 14.62 -5.77 -7.10
C VAL A 28 13.69 -5.72 -8.31
N LEU A 29 13.53 -4.55 -8.93
CA LEU A 29 12.74 -4.42 -10.17
C LEU A 29 13.38 -5.23 -11.32
N ILE A 30 14.69 -5.18 -11.45
CA ILE A 30 15.46 -5.93 -12.45
C ILE A 30 15.29 -7.44 -12.21
N ASP A 31 15.40 -7.89 -10.96
CA ASP A 31 15.19 -9.28 -10.57
C ASP A 31 13.79 -9.78 -10.94
N CYS A 32 12.75 -9.01 -10.59
CA CYS A 32 11.37 -9.34 -10.93
C CYS A 32 11.16 -9.41 -12.45
N ALA A 33 11.75 -8.49 -13.20
CA ALA A 33 11.62 -8.45 -14.65
C ALA A 33 12.30 -9.63 -15.34
N HIS A 34 13.49 -10.02 -14.86
CA HIS A 34 14.18 -11.21 -15.35
C HIS A 34 13.40 -12.49 -15.05
N LEU A 35 12.83 -12.60 -13.85
CA LEU A 35 12.00 -13.75 -13.46
C LEU A 35 10.76 -13.88 -14.36
N VAL A 36 10.09 -12.77 -14.65
CA VAL A 36 8.92 -12.75 -15.55
C VAL A 36 9.31 -13.10 -16.99
N LYS A 37 10.41 -12.54 -17.50
CA LYS A 37 10.93 -12.89 -18.83
C LYS A 37 11.27 -14.37 -18.93
N ALA A 38 11.92 -14.94 -17.92
CA ALA A 38 12.28 -16.35 -17.89
C ALA A 38 11.05 -17.27 -17.90
N ASN A 39 9.98 -16.86 -17.21
CA ASN A 39 8.70 -17.56 -17.13
C ASN A 39 7.68 -17.08 -18.19
N SER A 40 8.14 -16.55 -19.31
CA SER A 40 7.31 -16.24 -20.47
C SER A 40 7.47 -17.31 -21.55
N ILE A 41 6.35 -17.73 -22.15
CA ILE A 41 6.33 -18.78 -23.17
C ILE A 41 7.20 -18.38 -24.37
N GLN A 42 6.99 -17.17 -24.89
CA GLN A 42 7.72 -16.63 -26.03
C GLN A 42 8.81 -15.63 -25.61
N GLY A 43 8.56 -14.84 -24.56
CA GLY A 43 9.46 -13.78 -24.11
C GLY A 43 10.80 -14.28 -23.57
N CYS A 44 10.91 -15.55 -23.18
CA CYS A 44 12.17 -16.12 -22.67
C CYS A 44 13.28 -16.19 -23.74
N LYS A 45 12.92 -16.30 -25.04
CA LYS A 45 13.85 -16.39 -26.17
C LYS A 45 14.07 -15.07 -26.89
N MET A 46 13.19 -14.09 -26.68
CA MET A 46 13.26 -12.79 -27.35
C MET A 46 14.25 -11.87 -26.64
N ASN A 47 14.97 -11.06 -27.42
CA ASN A 47 15.74 -9.94 -26.89
C ASN A 47 14.85 -8.69 -26.78
N ASN A 48 15.24 -7.74 -25.93
CA ASN A 48 14.56 -6.44 -25.78
C ASN A 48 13.06 -6.57 -25.47
N VAL A 49 12.77 -7.31 -24.40
CA VAL A 49 11.39 -7.58 -23.97
C VAL A 49 10.95 -6.53 -22.99
N ASN A 50 9.76 -5.95 -23.20
CA ASN A 50 9.18 -5.00 -22.26
C ASN A 50 8.40 -5.73 -21.17
N VAL A 51 8.73 -5.46 -19.91
CA VAL A 51 8.02 -5.94 -18.74
C VAL A 51 7.22 -4.79 -18.15
N VAL A 52 5.93 -5.04 -17.96
CA VAL A 52 4.96 -4.12 -17.38
C VAL A 52 4.81 -4.41 -15.89
N TYR A 53 4.78 -3.36 -15.08
CA TYR A 53 4.48 -3.46 -13.66
C TYR A 53 3.58 -2.32 -13.21
N THR A 54 2.63 -2.66 -12.35
CA THR A 54 1.61 -1.75 -11.83
C THR A 54 1.23 -2.20 -10.42
N PRO A 55 0.79 -1.28 -9.54
CA PRO A 55 0.17 -1.66 -8.28
C PRO A 55 -1.01 -2.62 -8.50
N TRP A 56 -1.21 -3.55 -7.55
CA TRP A 56 -2.31 -4.52 -7.60
C TRP A 56 -3.70 -3.85 -7.59
N THR A 57 -3.80 -2.67 -6.95
CA THR A 57 -5.02 -1.87 -6.88
C THR A 57 -5.48 -1.32 -8.24
N ASN A 58 -4.60 -1.31 -9.24
CA ASN A 58 -4.90 -0.84 -10.59
C ASN A 58 -5.34 -1.99 -11.53
N LEU A 59 -5.28 -3.24 -11.08
CA LEU A 59 -5.70 -4.39 -11.87
C LEU A 59 -7.24 -4.44 -11.94
N LYS A 60 -7.78 -4.47 -13.15
CA LYS A 60 -9.20 -4.58 -13.43
C LYS A 60 -9.49 -5.96 -13.99
N LYS A 61 -10.34 -6.72 -13.33
CA LYS A 61 -10.89 -7.97 -13.88
C LYS A 61 -12.41 -7.87 -13.95
N THR A 62 -12.95 -8.11 -15.13
CA THR A 62 -14.41 -8.17 -15.35
C THR A 62 -14.84 -9.63 -15.54
N ALA A 63 -16.13 -9.92 -15.34
CA ALA A 63 -16.64 -11.30 -15.36
C ALA A 63 -16.61 -11.93 -16.75
N ASP A 64 -16.63 -11.09 -17.79
CA ASP A 64 -16.51 -11.42 -19.21
C ASP A 64 -15.07 -11.71 -19.65
N MET A 65 -14.06 -11.43 -18.82
CA MET A 65 -12.66 -11.66 -19.16
C MET A 65 -12.24 -13.11 -18.92
N ASP A 66 -11.51 -13.66 -19.89
CA ASP A 66 -10.97 -15.01 -19.82
C ASP A 66 -10.00 -15.22 -18.65
N VAL A 67 -9.74 -16.48 -18.33
CA VAL A 67 -8.73 -16.86 -17.33
C VAL A 67 -7.35 -16.39 -17.80
N GLY A 68 -6.66 -15.63 -16.95
CA GLY A 68 -5.38 -14.98 -17.29
C GLY A 68 -5.51 -13.60 -17.95
N GLN A 69 -6.68 -13.22 -18.46
CA GLN A 69 -6.91 -11.86 -18.95
C GLN A 69 -7.14 -10.91 -17.78
N ILE A 70 -6.43 -9.77 -17.83
CA ILE A 70 -6.50 -8.70 -16.84
C ILE A 70 -6.38 -7.36 -17.59
N GLY A 71 -7.24 -6.40 -17.26
CA GLY A 71 -7.16 -5.02 -17.73
C GLY A 71 -6.57 -4.09 -16.67
N PHE A 72 -6.45 -2.80 -17.00
CA PHE A 72 -6.01 -1.75 -16.08
C PHE A 72 -7.11 -0.72 -15.88
N HIS A 73 -7.24 -0.19 -14.66
CA HIS A 73 -8.14 0.93 -14.38
C HIS A 73 -7.57 2.25 -14.91
N ARG A 74 -6.26 2.48 -14.72
CA ARG A 74 -5.53 3.67 -15.14
C ARG A 74 -4.26 3.27 -15.86
N GLN A 75 -4.19 3.59 -17.14
CA GLN A 75 -3.00 3.32 -17.95
C GLN A 75 -1.78 4.15 -17.52
N LYS A 76 -1.99 5.31 -16.87
CA LYS A 76 -0.91 6.18 -16.38
C LYS A 76 -0.09 5.56 -15.24
N ASP A 77 -0.70 4.68 -14.45
CA ASP A 77 -0.04 4.02 -13.32
C ASP A 77 0.76 2.78 -13.76
N VAL A 78 0.70 2.46 -15.06
CA VAL A 78 1.39 1.32 -15.67
C VAL A 78 2.80 1.76 -16.05
N LYS A 79 3.80 1.19 -15.37
CA LYS A 79 5.22 1.43 -15.64
C LYS A 79 5.79 0.28 -16.47
N MET A 80 6.80 0.60 -17.28
CA MET A 80 7.46 -0.35 -18.18
C MET A 80 8.95 -0.38 -17.91
N LEU A 81 9.56 -1.57 -18.06
CA LEU A 81 10.99 -1.80 -17.95
C LEU A 81 11.43 -2.72 -19.09
N THR A 82 12.43 -2.31 -19.86
CA THR A 82 12.96 -3.11 -20.97
C THR A 82 14.09 -4.02 -20.46
N VAL A 83 14.00 -5.31 -20.78
CA VAL A 83 15.02 -6.32 -20.47
C VAL A 83 15.64 -6.83 -21.76
N GLU A 84 16.87 -6.41 -22.02
CA GLU A 84 17.61 -6.71 -23.25
C GLU A 84 17.87 -8.22 -23.39
N LYS A 85 18.62 -8.80 -22.45
CA LYS A 85 19.02 -10.21 -22.47
C LYS A 85 18.63 -10.90 -21.17
N LYS A 86 18.46 -12.22 -21.24
CA LYS A 86 18.24 -13.04 -20.05
C LYS A 86 19.56 -13.25 -19.31
N VAL A 87 19.65 -12.75 -18.07
CA VAL A 87 20.76 -13.00 -17.17
C VAL A 87 20.44 -14.21 -16.29
N ASN A 88 21.12 -15.35 -16.53
CA ASN A 88 20.87 -16.59 -15.78
C ASN A 88 21.38 -16.52 -14.33
N GLU A 89 22.39 -15.70 -14.04
CA GLU A 89 22.92 -15.55 -12.68
C GLU A 89 21.88 -15.04 -11.69
N ILE A 90 21.07 -14.07 -12.12
CA ILE A 90 19.95 -13.52 -11.34
C ILE A 90 18.93 -14.61 -11.05
N LEU A 91 18.55 -15.41 -12.06
CA LEU A 91 17.59 -16.50 -11.91
C LEU A 91 18.10 -17.57 -10.96
N ASN A 92 19.36 -17.98 -11.11
CA ASN A 92 19.99 -18.98 -10.24
C ASN A 92 20.09 -18.50 -8.79
N ARG A 93 20.35 -17.20 -8.57
CA ARG A 93 20.35 -16.60 -7.23
C ARG A 93 18.96 -16.65 -6.61
N LEU A 94 17.92 -16.29 -7.35
CA LEU A 94 16.53 -16.31 -6.89
C LEU A 94 16.07 -17.74 -6.57
N GLU A 95 16.38 -18.71 -7.44
CA GLU A 95 15.98 -20.11 -7.25
C GLU A 95 16.61 -20.73 -6.00
N LYS A 96 17.88 -20.39 -5.68
CA LYS A 96 18.54 -20.85 -4.44
C LYS A 96 17.83 -20.39 -3.17
N THR A 97 17.19 -19.22 -3.21
CA THR A 97 16.47 -18.64 -2.08
C THR A 97 14.97 -18.94 -2.08
N LYS A 98 14.50 -19.69 -3.08
CA LYS A 98 13.09 -20.00 -3.26
C LYS A 98 12.62 -20.93 -2.14
N VAL A 99 11.56 -20.52 -1.46
CA VAL A 99 10.87 -21.34 -0.46
C VAL A 99 9.42 -21.46 -0.90
N GLU A 100 9.02 -22.67 -1.31
CA GLU A 100 7.63 -22.95 -1.63
C GLU A 100 6.85 -23.17 -0.33
N ARG A 101 5.82 -22.36 -0.12
CA ARG A 101 4.88 -22.49 0.99
C ARG A 101 3.48 -22.60 0.41
N PHE A 102 2.61 -23.33 1.11
CA PHE A 102 1.19 -23.43 0.80
C PHE A 102 0.37 -22.77 1.92
N PRO A 103 0.47 -21.44 2.08
CA PRO A 103 -0.31 -20.74 3.11
C PRO A 103 -1.79 -20.69 2.73
N ASP A 104 -2.65 -20.67 3.75
CA ASP A 104 -4.05 -20.33 3.56
C ASP A 104 -4.17 -18.82 3.29
N LEU A 105 -4.35 -18.49 2.02
CA LEU A 105 -4.45 -17.10 1.55
C LEU A 105 -5.67 -16.37 2.12
N ALA A 106 -6.75 -17.09 2.44
CA ALA A 106 -7.95 -16.50 3.02
C ALA A 106 -7.68 -16.07 4.47
N ALA A 107 -7.06 -16.95 5.25
CA ALA A 107 -6.69 -16.65 6.64
C ALA A 107 -5.66 -15.51 6.73
N GLU A 108 -4.63 -15.50 5.88
CA GLU A 108 -3.64 -14.41 5.86
C GLU A 108 -4.26 -13.05 5.49
N LYS A 109 -5.21 -13.05 4.55
CA LYS A 109 -5.92 -11.83 4.15
C LYS A 109 -6.77 -11.33 5.31
N GLU A 110 -7.54 -12.19 5.96
CA GLU A 110 -8.40 -11.79 7.07
C GLU A 110 -7.59 -11.25 8.26
N ALA A 111 -6.45 -11.87 8.58
CA ALA A 111 -5.54 -11.38 9.62
C ALA A 111 -5.06 -9.96 9.32
N ARG A 112 -4.63 -9.69 8.08
CA ARG A 112 -4.21 -8.36 7.64
C ARG A 112 -5.36 -7.35 7.71
N ASP A 113 -6.54 -7.71 7.20
CA ASP A 113 -7.72 -6.84 7.20
C ASP A 113 -8.21 -6.56 8.64
N ARG A 114 -7.97 -7.48 9.58
CA ARG A 114 -8.26 -7.30 11.01
C ARG A 114 -7.28 -6.33 11.67
N GLU A 115 -5.99 -6.48 11.40
CA GLU A 115 -4.96 -5.54 11.86
C GLU A 115 -5.21 -4.13 11.34
N GLU A 116 -5.44 -3.96 10.04
CA GLU A 116 -5.72 -2.64 9.46
C GLU A 116 -6.97 -1.99 10.04
N ARG A 117 -8.02 -2.77 10.33
CA ARG A 117 -9.22 -2.26 11.02
C ARG A 117 -8.93 -1.86 12.47
N SER A 118 -8.09 -2.62 13.17
CA SER A 118 -7.67 -2.30 14.53
C SER A 118 -6.86 -1.01 14.58
N GLU A 119 -5.86 -0.87 13.69
CA GLU A 119 -5.03 0.33 13.55
C GLU A 119 -5.89 1.57 13.21
N LYS A 120 -6.80 1.47 12.25
CA LYS A 120 -7.74 2.56 11.91
C LYS A 120 -8.63 2.95 13.08
N LYS A 121 -9.15 1.97 13.85
CA LYS A 121 -9.96 2.24 15.04
C LYS A 121 -9.14 2.96 16.12
N ALA A 122 -7.92 2.51 16.37
CA ALA A 122 -7.02 3.13 17.34
C ALA A 122 -6.68 4.58 16.95
N GLN A 123 -6.39 4.85 15.67
CA GLN A 123 -6.15 6.20 15.17
C GLN A 123 -7.37 7.12 15.33
N ILE A 124 -8.57 6.63 14.99
CA ILE A 124 -9.81 7.41 15.17
C ILE A 124 -10.07 7.68 16.66
N GLN A 125 -9.83 6.71 17.53
CA GLN A 125 -10.02 6.87 18.97
C GLN A 125 -9.03 7.87 19.55
N GLU A 126 -7.77 7.84 19.11
CA GLU A 126 -6.75 8.79 19.56
C GLU A 126 -7.05 10.22 19.07
N MET A 127 -7.47 10.38 17.81
CA MET A 127 -7.93 11.69 17.30
C MET A 127 -9.09 12.23 18.13
N LYS A 128 -10.12 11.41 18.41
CA LYS A 128 -11.26 11.81 19.24
C LYS A 128 -10.85 12.14 20.68
N ARG A 129 -9.86 11.43 21.24
CA ARG A 129 -9.33 11.72 22.58
C ARG A 129 -8.64 13.07 22.61
N ARG A 130 -7.79 13.35 21.62
CA ARG A 130 -7.09 14.63 21.47
C ARG A 130 -8.05 15.80 21.29
N GLU A 131 -9.07 15.66 20.43
CA GLU A 131 -10.11 16.68 20.25
C GLU A 131 -10.89 16.98 21.55
N LYS A 132 -11.20 15.96 22.34
CA LYS A 132 -11.86 16.13 23.65
C LYS A 132 -10.97 16.86 24.65
N GLU A 133 -9.67 16.54 24.69
CA GLU A 133 -8.70 17.21 25.56
C GLU A 133 -8.51 18.69 25.16
N GLU A 134 -8.45 18.98 23.86
CA GLU A 134 -8.37 20.35 23.34
C GLU A 134 -9.64 21.15 23.63
N MET A 135 -10.83 20.55 23.49
CA MET A 135 -12.09 21.20 23.88
C MET A 135 -12.15 21.49 25.39
N LYS A 136 -11.69 20.56 26.24
CA LYS A 136 -11.64 20.79 27.70
C LYS A 136 -10.71 21.94 28.05
N LYS A 137 -9.48 21.95 27.51
CA LYS A 137 -8.52 23.04 27.73
C LYS A 137 -9.06 24.38 27.25
N LYS A 138 -9.75 24.40 26.11
CA LYS A 138 -10.37 25.63 25.58
C LYS A 138 -11.48 26.14 26.50
N LYS A 139 -12.32 25.26 27.04
CA LYS A 139 -13.35 25.60 28.03
C LYS A 139 -12.74 26.10 29.34
N GLU A 140 -11.71 25.44 29.86
CA GLU A 140 -11.00 25.88 31.07
C GLU A 140 -10.36 27.26 30.87
N LEU A 141 -9.72 27.52 29.72
CA LEU A 141 -9.18 28.83 29.37
C LEU A 141 -10.27 29.89 29.23
N GLU A 142 -11.41 29.54 28.64
CA GLU A 142 -12.56 30.44 28.49
C GLU A 142 -13.23 30.74 29.83
N GLU A 143 -13.34 29.74 30.72
CA GLU A 143 -13.79 29.92 32.10
C GLU A 143 -12.83 30.78 32.92
N LEU A 144 -11.51 30.58 32.79
CA LEU A 144 -10.49 31.41 33.45
C LEU A 144 -10.48 32.85 32.92
N ARG A 145 -10.78 33.02 31.63
CA ARG A 145 -10.84 34.32 30.94
C ARG A 145 -12.17 35.04 31.20
N SER A 146 -13.25 34.31 31.41
CA SER A 146 -14.50 34.87 31.90
C SER A 146 -14.34 35.14 33.39
N TYR A 147 -14.40 36.40 33.81
CA TYR A 147 -14.44 36.80 35.22
C TYR A 147 -15.79 36.42 35.90
N SER A 148 -16.41 35.29 35.51
CA SER A 148 -17.70 34.83 36.03
C SER A 148 -17.62 34.41 37.51
N SER A 149 -16.47 33.91 37.97
CA SER A 149 -16.23 33.64 39.39
C SER A 149 -16.03 34.91 40.23
N LEU A 150 -15.68 36.04 39.60
CA LEU A 150 -15.55 37.35 40.23
C LEU A 150 -16.86 38.16 40.25
N MET A 151 -17.80 37.84 39.34
CA MET A 151 -19.17 38.42 39.29
C MET A 151 -20.18 37.63 40.14
N LYS A 152 -19.77 37.09 41.29
CA LYS A 152 -20.72 36.54 42.28
C LYS A 152 -21.28 37.68 43.13
N ALA A 153 -22.60 37.67 43.35
CA ALA A 153 -23.30 38.71 44.11
C ALA A 153 -22.75 38.90 45.55
N GLU A 154 -22.13 37.88 46.13
CA GLU A 154 -21.46 37.93 47.44
C GLU A 154 -20.24 38.88 47.49
N ASN A 155 -19.60 39.16 46.35
CA ASN A 155 -18.43 40.04 46.25
C ASN A 155 -18.75 41.44 45.71
N MET A 156 -20.02 41.77 45.48
CA MET A 156 -20.43 43.09 44.99
C MET A 156 -20.88 43.98 46.14
N SER A 157 -20.01 44.91 46.57
CA SER A 157 -20.41 45.97 47.50
C SER A 157 -21.10 47.12 46.74
N SER A 158 -22.34 47.42 47.09
CA SER A 158 -23.03 48.62 46.62
C SER A 158 -22.38 49.85 47.26
N ASN A 159 -21.76 50.73 46.48
CA ASN A 159 -21.34 52.03 46.99
C ASN A 159 -22.59 52.88 47.26
N GLN A 160 -22.65 53.42 48.46
CA GLN A 160 -23.65 54.37 48.93
C GLN A 160 -23.20 55.79 48.62
#